data_AF-A0AAF0JPD1-F1
#
_entry.id   AF-A0AAF0JPD1-F1
#
_cell.length_a   1.000
_cell.length_b   1.000
_cell.length_c   1.000
_cell.angle_alpha   90.00
_cell.angle_beta   90.00
_cell.angle_gamma   90.00
#
_symmetry.space_group_name_H-M   'P 1'
#
loop_
_entity.id
_entity.type
_entity.pdbx_description
1 polymer ?
#
loop_
_entity_poly.entity_id
_entity_poly.type
_entity_poly.pdbx_seq_one_letter_code
_entity_poly.pdbx_strand_id
1 'polypeptide(L)'
;MKAFSKILGITMLSIILVGFGAALAMWSETLRINVYINTGEVKVKWSNWSCSDVGIDPQAPGFNNTEEKDVAKCIVKPELYDAEGNPIKMNITLDNVYPGYAVNITLIVDNIGTIPVKLLSYSWTNLSAQDEEALNISLIIPNNTQIDPPNGTGVYILEIIVTQQANETATYHFDLELTFAQWNEVP
;
A
#
# COMPACT_ATOMS: atom_id res chain seq x y z
N MET A 1 -88.13 7.94 8.51
CA MET A 1 -87.23 8.84 7.76
C MET A 1 -86.43 9.81 8.64
N LYS A 2 -87.02 10.51 9.63
CA LYS A 2 -86.27 11.49 10.48
C LYS A 2 -85.12 10.89 11.30
N ALA A 3 -85.25 9.67 11.82
CA ALA A 3 -84.18 9.00 12.59
C ALA A 3 -82.98 8.60 11.73
N PHE A 4 -83.22 8.14 10.49
CA PHE A 4 -82.17 7.77 9.54
C PHE A 4 -81.35 8.99 9.09
N SER A 5 -82.00 10.14 8.87
CA SER A 5 -81.32 11.42 8.58
C SER A 5 -80.46 11.91 9.76
N LYS A 6 -80.89 11.69 11.01
CA LYS A 6 -80.10 12.02 12.21
C LYS A 6 -78.89 11.08 12.36
N ILE A 7 -79.05 9.79 12.13
CA ILE A 7 -77.96 8.81 12.17
C ILE A 7 -76.94 9.09 11.05
N LEU A 8 -77.41 9.44 9.85
CA LEU A 8 -76.54 9.83 8.74
C LEU A 8 -75.78 11.13 9.04
N GLY A 9 -76.43 12.11 9.66
CA GLY A 9 -75.77 13.35 10.08
C GLY A 9 -74.69 13.14 11.14
N ILE A 10 -74.95 12.28 12.14
CA ILE A 10 -73.96 11.95 13.19
C ILE A 10 -72.78 11.16 12.62
N THR A 11 -73.05 10.14 11.79
CA THR A 11 -71.98 9.34 11.16
C THR A 11 -71.09 10.18 10.23
N MET A 12 -71.68 11.11 9.47
CA MET A 12 -70.92 12.05 8.63
C MET A 12 -70.01 12.95 9.50
N LEU A 13 -70.54 13.48 10.61
CA LEU A 13 -69.76 14.31 11.53
C LEU A 13 -68.61 13.52 12.19
N SER A 14 -68.84 12.26 12.55
CA SER A 14 -67.81 11.38 13.12
C SER A 14 -66.68 11.08 12.13
N ILE A 15 -67.00 10.82 10.85
CA ILE A 15 -65.98 10.58 9.81
C ILE A 15 -65.13 11.84 9.60
N ILE A 16 -65.75 13.01 9.61
CA ILE A 16 -65.06 14.30 9.51
C ILE A 16 -64.12 14.49 10.71
N LEU A 17 -64.58 14.23 11.94
CA LEU A 17 -63.77 14.37 13.15
C LEU A 17 -62.56 13.43 13.17
N VAL A 18 -62.74 12.18 12.71
CA VAL A 18 -61.65 11.19 12.59
C VAL A 18 -60.65 11.60 11.50
N GLY A 19 -61.11 12.13 10.37
CA GLY A 19 -60.24 12.65 9.31
C GLY A 19 -59.37 13.83 9.77
N PHE A 20 -59.95 14.76 10.53
CA PHE A 20 -59.18 15.86 11.14
C PHE A 20 -58.22 15.37 12.24
N GLY A 21 -58.62 14.40 13.05
CA GLY A 21 -57.75 13.79 14.05
C GLY A 21 -56.53 13.08 13.44
N ALA A 22 -56.72 12.35 12.34
CA ALA A 22 -55.64 11.71 11.61
C ALA A 22 -54.70 12.74 10.94
N ALA A 23 -55.25 13.82 10.37
CA ALA A 23 -54.45 14.89 9.76
C ALA A 23 -53.59 15.65 10.78
N LEU A 24 -54.12 15.91 11.97
CA LEU A 24 -53.42 16.60 13.06
C LEU A 24 -52.47 15.68 13.85
N ALA A 25 -52.64 14.35 13.76
CA ALA A 25 -51.80 13.34 14.41
C ALA A 25 -50.80 12.64 13.46
N MET A 26 -50.62 13.13 12.23
CA MET A 26 -49.47 12.73 11.41
C MET A 26 -48.21 13.42 11.93
N TRP A 27 -47.51 12.76 12.86
CA TRP A 27 -46.22 13.20 13.42
C TRP A 27 -45.09 12.85 12.43
N SER A 28 -45.14 13.44 11.22
CA SER A 28 -44.08 13.30 10.23
C SER A 28 -43.30 14.60 10.14
N GLU A 29 -42.07 14.58 10.62
CA GLU A 29 -41.08 15.61 10.34
C GLU A 29 -40.00 15.02 9.43
N THR A 30 -39.63 15.77 8.39
CA THR A 30 -38.49 15.39 7.54
C THR A 30 -37.23 15.98 8.14
N LEU A 31 -36.46 15.17 8.87
CA LEU A 31 -35.12 15.55 9.32
C LEU A 31 -34.16 15.52 8.12
N ARG A 32 -33.75 16.71 7.65
CA ARG A 32 -32.74 16.85 6.59
C ARG A 32 -31.38 17.05 7.23
N ILE A 33 -30.50 16.06 7.13
CA ILE A 33 -29.12 16.15 7.60
C ILE A 33 -28.24 16.50 6.40
N ASN A 34 -27.55 17.64 6.47
CA ASN A 34 -26.45 17.93 5.55
C ASN A 34 -25.19 17.28 6.11
N VAL A 35 -24.76 16.16 5.52
CA VAL A 35 -23.50 15.49 5.90
C VAL A 35 -22.45 15.82 4.85
N TYR A 36 -21.31 16.33 5.31
CA TYR A 36 -20.09 16.41 4.52
C TYR A 36 -19.17 15.29 5.02
N ILE A 37 -18.86 14.32 4.15
CA ILE A 37 -17.93 13.23 4.46
C ILE A 37 -16.59 13.58 3.83
N ASN A 38 -15.60 13.89 4.65
CA ASN A 38 -14.21 13.93 4.19
C ASN A 38 -13.64 12.52 4.34
N THR A 39 -13.28 11.88 3.23
CA THR A 39 -12.59 10.58 3.26
C THR A 39 -11.11 10.78 3.54
N GLY A 40 -10.48 9.77 4.13
CA GLY A 40 -9.03 9.73 4.23
C GLY A 40 -8.36 9.45 2.88
N GLU A 41 -7.04 9.66 2.82
CA GLU A 41 -6.19 9.45 1.65
C GLU A 41 -5.16 8.36 1.95
N VAL A 42 -5.11 7.31 1.12
CA VAL A 42 -4.04 6.30 1.12
C VAL A 42 -2.87 6.88 0.34
N LYS A 43 -1.76 7.18 1.02
CA LYS A 43 -0.57 7.72 0.35
C LYS A 43 0.70 7.33 1.07
N VAL A 44 1.65 6.76 0.32
CA VAL A 44 2.97 6.36 0.82
C VAL A 44 4.05 6.84 -0.13
N LYS A 45 5.28 6.92 0.38
CA LYS A 45 6.47 7.20 -0.43
C LYS A 45 7.69 6.46 0.08
N TRP A 46 8.68 6.26 -0.79
CA TRP A 46 10.03 5.93 -0.34
C TRP A 46 10.67 7.15 0.30
N SER A 47 11.04 7.05 1.58
CA SER A 47 11.67 8.15 2.31
C SER A 47 13.18 8.00 2.40
N ASN A 48 13.67 6.76 2.41
CA ASN A 48 15.09 6.47 2.41
C ASN A 48 15.36 5.06 1.85
N TRP A 49 16.56 4.86 1.33
CA TRP A 49 17.04 3.57 0.85
C TRP A 49 18.57 3.52 0.93
N SER A 50 19.11 2.34 1.23
CA SER A 50 20.56 2.13 1.28
C SER A 50 20.91 0.69 0.96
N CYS A 51 22.08 0.51 0.34
CA CYS A 51 22.65 -0.81 0.13
C CYS A 51 23.64 -1.13 1.26
N SER A 52 23.71 -2.40 1.68
CA SER A 52 24.63 -2.83 2.74
C SER A 52 26.09 -2.89 2.28
N ASP A 53 26.33 -2.86 0.97
CA ASP A 53 27.66 -2.77 0.39
C ASP A 53 28.20 -1.35 0.49
N VAL A 54 29.25 -1.18 1.31
CA VAL A 54 29.87 0.10 1.65
C VAL A 54 31.40 0.03 1.57
N GLY A 55 31.96 -1.04 0.98
CA GLY A 55 33.39 -1.31 0.94
C GLY A 55 33.67 -2.68 0.34
N ILE A 56 34.45 -3.51 1.03
CA ILE A 56 34.79 -4.86 0.55
C ILE A 56 33.53 -5.64 0.18
N ASP A 57 33.50 -6.18 -1.05
CA ASP A 57 32.34 -6.81 -1.66
C ASP A 57 31.80 -7.94 -0.76
N PRO A 58 30.57 -7.81 -0.21
CA PRO A 58 30.00 -8.83 0.64
C PRO A 58 29.68 -10.11 -0.15
N GLN A 59 29.89 -11.25 0.51
CA GLN A 59 29.87 -12.58 -0.11
C GLN A 59 28.75 -13.45 0.45
N ALA A 60 28.13 -14.22 -0.44
CA ALA A 60 27.16 -15.26 -0.14
C ALA A 60 27.83 -16.43 0.60
N PRO A 61 27.08 -17.22 1.38
CA PRO A 61 27.60 -18.42 2.01
C PRO A 61 28.24 -19.37 0.98
N GLY A 62 29.47 -19.79 1.25
CA GLY A 62 30.25 -20.66 0.36
C GLY A 62 31.21 -19.93 -0.59
N PHE A 63 31.17 -18.60 -0.62
CA PHE A 63 32.14 -17.76 -1.34
C PHE A 63 33.07 -17.04 -0.37
N ASN A 64 34.23 -16.62 -0.87
CA ASN A 64 35.20 -15.87 -0.10
C ASN A 64 35.82 -14.75 -0.94
N ASN A 65 36.10 -13.63 -0.27
CA ASN A 65 36.80 -12.49 -0.83
C ASN A 65 38.04 -12.19 0.03
N THR A 66 38.95 -13.17 0.11
CA THR A 66 40.20 -13.04 0.90
C THR A 66 41.13 -11.96 0.34
N GLU A 67 40.92 -11.56 -0.92
CA GLU A 67 41.68 -10.52 -1.61
C GLU A 67 41.14 -9.10 -1.32
N GLU A 68 40.07 -8.99 -0.53
CA GLU A 68 39.45 -7.72 -0.12
C GLU A 68 39.06 -6.83 -1.33
N LYS A 69 38.57 -7.46 -2.41
CA LYS A 69 38.11 -6.75 -3.59
C LYS A 69 36.84 -5.94 -3.30
N ASP A 70 36.77 -4.77 -3.92
CA ASP A 70 35.63 -3.85 -3.92
C ASP A 70 35.46 -3.41 -5.38
N VAL A 71 34.82 -4.29 -6.16
CA VAL A 71 34.62 -4.14 -7.61
C VAL A 71 33.17 -4.28 -8.02
N ALA A 72 32.32 -4.81 -7.15
CA ALA A 72 30.89 -4.86 -7.37
C ALA A 72 30.25 -3.51 -7.04
N LYS A 73 29.07 -3.23 -7.61
CA LYS A 73 28.30 -2.03 -7.25
C LYS A 73 26.83 -2.36 -7.10
N CYS A 74 26.28 -1.90 -5.98
CA CYS A 74 24.86 -1.90 -5.73
C CYS A 74 24.31 -0.47 -5.73
N ILE A 75 23.42 -0.18 -6.67
CA ILE A 75 22.87 1.16 -6.86
C ILE A 75 21.34 1.07 -6.74
N VAL A 76 20.77 1.92 -5.89
CA VAL A 76 19.33 1.98 -5.65
C VAL A 76 18.87 3.41 -5.89
N LYS A 77 17.93 3.59 -6.84
CA LYS A 77 17.44 4.91 -7.26
C LYS A 77 15.93 4.88 -7.49
N PRO A 78 15.23 6.00 -7.31
CA PRO A 78 13.84 6.08 -7.74
C PRO A 78 13.72 5.97 -9.25
N GLU A 79 12.80 5.13 -9.71
CA GLU A 79 12.44 4.97 -11.11
C GLU A 79 11.26 5.87 -11.48
N LEU A 80 10.26 5.93 -10.59
CA LEU A 80 9.01 6.64 -10.86
C LEU A 80 8.58 7.48 -9.66
N TYR A 81 8.07 8.67 -9.98
CA TYR A 81 7.56 9.65 -9.03
C TYR A 81 6.07 9.90 -9.26
N ASP A 82 5.33 10.18 -8.19
CA ASP A 82 3.95 10.66 -8.27
C ASP A 82 3.86 12.12 -8.76
N ALA A 83 2.64 12.64 -8.88
CA ALA A 83 2.40 14.02 -9.34
C ALA A 83 2.95 15.09 -8.38
N GLU A 84 3.22 14.73 -7.12
CA GLU A 84 3.78 15.61 -6.09
C GLU A 84 5.29 15.43 -5.93
N GLY A 85 5.93 14.60 -6.76
CA GLY A 85 7.38 14.36 -6.74
C GLY A 85 7.83 13.39 -5.65
N ASN A 86 6.94 12.56 -5.11
CA ASN A 86 7.31 11.50 -4.19
C ASN A 86 7.74 10.24 -4.96
N PRO A 87 8.85 9.60 -4.60
CA PRO A 87 9.27 8.35 -5.23
C PRO A 87 8.33 7.21 -4.83
N ILE A 88 7.82 6.48 -5.82
CA ILE A 88 6.87 5.37 -5.62
C ILE A 88 7.35 4.03 -6.20
N LYS A 89 8.31 4.04 -7.12
CA LYS A 89 8.96 2.83 -7.66
C LYS A 89 10.47 2.97 -7.59
N MET A 90 11.18 1.89 -7.24
CA MET A 90 12.63 1.89 -7.11
C MET A 90 13.26 1.02 -8.18
N ASN A 91 14.30 1.51 -8.85
CA ASN A 91 15.19 0.73 -9.71
C ASN A 91 16.42 0.29 -8.90
N ILE A 92 16.72 -1.00 -8.98
CA ILE A 92 17.91 -1.63 -8.38
C ILE A 92 18.82 -2.02 -9.54
N THR A 93 20.08 -1.59 -9.48
CA THR A 93 21.13 -1.96 -10.44
C THR A 93 22.28 -2.62 -9.69
N LEU A 94 22.69 -3.79 -10.18
CA LEU A 94 23.81 -4.59 -9.67
C LEU A 94 24.84 -4.75 -10.79
N ASP A 95 26.02 -4.18 -10.62
CA ASP A 95 27.08 -4.18 -11.62
C ASP A 95 28.29 -5.00 -11.16
N ASN A 96 28.81 -5.86 -12.05
CA ASN A 96 30.00 -6.68 -11.81
C ASN A 96 29.91 -7.52 -10.52
N VAL A 97 28.77 -8.18 -10.31
CA VAL A 97 28.42 -8.89 -9.07
C VAL A 97 28.70 -10.39 -9.10
N TYR A 98 29.28 -10.91 -10.17
CA TYR A 98 29.65 -12.32 -10.23
C TYR A 98 31.04 -12.57 -9.62
N PRO A 99 31.26 -13.72 -8.98
CA PRO A 99 30.29 -14.68 -8.47
C PRO A 99 29.99 -14.44 -6.99
N GLY A 100 28.83 -14.90 -6.52
CA GLY A 100 28.61 -15.06 -5.08
C GLY A 100 28.52 -13.76 -4.29
N TYR A 101 28.27 -12.62 -4.93
CA TYR A 101 27.94 -11.38 -4.24
C TYR A 101 26.62 -11.50 -3.49
N ALA A 102 26.56 -10.99 -2.26
CA ALA A 102 25.34 -10.98 -1.45
C ALA A 102 25.15 -9.65 -0.74
N VAL A 103 23.97 -9.05 -0.90
CA VAL A 103 23.72 -7.71 -0.37
C VAL A 103 22.28 -7.55 0.12
N ASN A 104 22.13 -6.70 1.13
CA ASN A 104 20.85 -6.33 1.70
C ASN A 104 20.57 -4.86 1.39
N ILE A 105 19.44 -4.59 0.76
CA ILE A 105 18.96 -3.23 0.52
C ILE A 105 17.91 -2.90 1.57
N THR A 106 18.20 -1.91 2.41
CA THR A 106 17.23 -1.37 3.38
C THR A 106 16.36 -0.33 2.67
N LEU A 107 15.05 -0.49 2.78
CA LEU A 107 14.06 0.37 2.14
C LEU A 107 13.08 0.89 3.18
N ILE A 108 12.90 2.21 3.22
CA ILE A 108 12.07 2.90 4.20
C ILE A 108 10.87 3.55 3.51
N VAL A 109 9.67 3.19 3.97
CA VAL A 109 8.38 3.71 3.46
C VAL A 109 7.74 4.59 4.52
N ASP A 110 7.38 5.81 4.16
CA ASP A 110 6.60 6.70 5.03
C ASP A 110 5.14 6.76 4.59
N ASN A 111 4.22 6.74 5.56
CA ASN A 111 2.81 7.07 5.33
C ASN A 111 2.64 8.60 5.41
N ILE A 112 2.44 9.20 4.24
CA ILE A 112 2.19 10.64 4.06
C ILE A 112 0.70 10.95 3.82
N GLY A 113 -0.16 9.93 3.89
CA GLY A 113 -1.61 10.06 3.79
C GLY A 113 -2.25 10.42 5.13
N THR A 114 -3.56 10.17 5.22
CA THR A 114 -4.37 10.51 6.41
C THR A 114 -5.03 9.29 7.05
N ILE A 115 -4.85 8.10 6.48
CA ILE A 115 -5.35 6.82 7.03
C ILE A 115 -4.23 5.78 7.16
N PRO A 116 -4.32 4.84 8.13
CA PRO A 116 -3.35 3.76 8.25
C PRO A 116 -3.36 2.85 7.03
N VAL A 117 -2.17 2.45 6.62
CA VAL A 117 -1.95 1.58 5.46
C VAL A 117 -1.26 0.30 5.89
N LYS A 118 -1.44 -0.78 5.13
CA LYS A 118 -0.77 -2.06 5.31
C LYS A 118 -0.27 -2.57 3.96
N LEU A 119 0.86 -3.27 3.92
CA LEU A 119 1.39 -3.87 2.70
C LEU A 119 0.36 -4.85 2.13
N LEU A 120 -0.08 -4.63 0.90
CA LEU A 120 -1.03 -5.50 0.18
C LEU A 120 -0.28 -6.53 -0.67
N SER A 121 0.70 -6.08 -1.44
CA SER A 121 1.49 -6.93 -2.34
C SER A 121 2.80 -6.27 -2.70
N TYR A 122 3.70 -7.04 -3.32
CA TYR A 122 4.94 -6.55 -3.88
C TYR A 122 5.22 -7.27 -5.19
N SER A 123 5.98 -6.63 -6.07
CA SER A 123 6.45 -7.23 -7.32
C SER A 123 7.76 -6.62 -7.74
N TRP A 124 8.50 -7.37 -8.56
CA TRP A 124 9.61 -6.85 -9.31
C TRP A 124 9.38 -7.05 -10.80
N THR A 125 9.87 -6.10 -11.60
CA THR A 125 9.71 -6.08 -13.06
C THR A 125 11.05 -5.84 -13.73
N ASN A 126 11.13 -6.06 -15.05
CA ASN A 126 12.35 -5.95 -15.85
C ASN A 126 13.42 -7.02 -15.56
N LEU A 127 13.03 -8.17 -15.00
CA LEU A 127 13.88 -9.36 -14.99
C LEU A 127 13.60 -10.22 -16.23
N SER A 128 14.64 -10.64 -16.93
CA SER A 128 14.57 -11.72 -17.91
C SER A 128 14.64 -13.08 -17.23
N ALA A 129 14.27 -14.14 -17.94
CA ALA A 129 14.40 -15.50 -17.42
C ALA A 129 15.86 -15.87 -17.05
N GLN A 130 16.84 -15.27 -17.71
CA GLN A 130 18.25 -15.46 -17.37
C GLN A 130 18.61 -14.75 -16.05
N ASP A 131 18.03 -13.58 -15.80
CA ASP A 131 18.27 -12.83 -14.57
C ASP A 131 17.67 -13.54 -13.36
N GLU A 132 16.51 -14.19 -13.52
CA GLU A 132 15.87 -15.00 -12.48
C GLU A 132 16.68 -16.25 -12.10
N GLU A 133 17.50 -16.79 -13.02
CA GLU A 133 18.46 -17.86 -12.70
C GLU A 133 19.73 -17.31 -12.01
N ALA A 134 20.14 -16.10 -12.38
CA ALA A 134 21.33 -15.42 -11.86
C ALA A 134 21.13 -14.80 -10.47
N LEU A 135 19.90 -14.40 -10.11
CA LEU A 135 19.59 -13.66 -8.90
C LEU A 135 18.57 -14.41 -8.05
N ASN A 136 18.91 -14.66 -6.79
CA ASN A 136 17.95 -15.05 -5.77
C ASN A 136 17.56 -13.80 -4.96
N ILE A 137 16.32 -13.35 -5.11
CA ILE A 137 15.80 -12.11 -4.53
C ILE A 137 14.68 -12.46 -3.53
N SER A 138 14.81 -11.99 -2.29
CA SER A 138 13.79 -12.17 -1.26
C SER A 138 13.50 -10.88 -0.50
N LEU A 139 12.21 -10.58 -0.33
CA LEU A 139 11.76 -9.46 0.49
C LEU A 139 11.48 -9.94 1.92
N ILE A 140 12.25 -9.45 2.89
CA ILE A 140 11.95 -9.61 4.31
C ILE A 140 10.88 -8.58 4.69
N ILE A 141 9.72 -9.11 5.06
CA ILE A 141 8.55 -8.33 5.48
C ILE A 141 8.50 -8.31 7.02
N PRO A 142 8.35 -7.14 7.65
CA PRO A 142 8.21 -7.06 9.10
C PRO A 142 6.91 -7.74 9.57
N ASN A 143 6.91 -8.27 10.79
CA ASN A 143 5.74 -8.97 11.35
C ASN A 143 4.46 -8.10 11.38
N ASN A 144 4.64 -6.79 11.54
CA ASN A 144 3.57 -5.82 11.36
C ASN A 144 3.93 -4.86 10.22
N THR A 145 3.10 -4.85 9.19
CA THR A 145 3.25 -3.95 8.03
C THR A 145 2.31 -2.75 8.09
N GLN A 146 1.53 -2.59 9.17
CA GLN A 146 0.70 -1.40 9.35
C GLN A 146 1.57 -0.18 9.63
N ILE A 147 1.30 0.91 8.91
CA ILE A 147 1.98 2.19 9.05
C ILE A 147 0.91 3.27 9.30
N ASP A 148 0.91 3.82 10.52
CA ASP A 148 -0.07 4.84 10.94
C ASP A 148 0.29 6.25 10.46
N PRO A 149 -0.69 7.10 10.09
CA PRO A 149 -0.46 8.51 9.81
C PRO A 149 -0.53 9.36 11.10
N PRO A 150 0.02 10.57 11.08
CA PRO A 150 1.04 11.06 10.16
C PRO A 150 2.44 10.55 10.57
N ASN A 151 3.36 10.43 9.61
CA ASN A 151 4.78 10.12 9.84
C ASN A 151 5.08 8.72 10.40
N GLY A 152 4.15 7.77 10.28
CA GLY A 152 4.52 6.36 10.47
C GLY A 152 5.47 5.92 9.37
N THR A 153 6.39 5.04 9.75
CA THR A 153 7.42 4.51 8.86
C THR A 153 7.45 2.98 8.94
N GLY A 154 7.59 2.33 7.80
CA GLY A 154 7.83 0.89 7.68
C GLY A 154 9.20 0.62 7.08
N VAL A 155 9.90 -0.40 7.58
CA VAL A 155 11.21 -0.81 7.08
C VAL A 155 11.09 -2.19 6.43
N TYR A 156 11.59 -2.29 5.21
CA TYR A 156 11.66 -3.51 4.42
C TYR A 156 13.11 -3.79 4.04
N ILE A 157 13.47 -5.05 3.95
CA ILE A 157 14.83 -5.46 3.55
C ILE A 157 14.70 -6.34 2.33
N LEU A 158 15.36 -5.96 1.24
CA LEU A 158 15.51 -6.79 0.06
C LEU A 158 16.86 -7.50 0.14
N GLU A 159 16.85 -8.82 0.33
CA GLU A 159 18.06 -9.63 0.29
C GLU A 159 18.27 -10.12 -1.15
N ILE A 160 19.48 -9.96 -1.65
CA ILE A 160 19.87 -10.40 -2.98
C ILE A 160 21.12 -11.25 -2.87
N ILE A 161 21.05 -12.44 -3.43
CA ILE A 161 22.18 -13.37 -3.55
C ILE A 161 22.40 -13.66 -5.03
N VAL A 162 23.62 -13.39 -5.52
CA VAL A 162 24.02 -13.66 -6.89
C VAL A 162 24.52 -15.10 -7.00
N THR A 163 23.90 -15.87 -7.89
CA THR A 163 24.16 -17.30 -8.05
C THR A 163 25.36 -17.54 -8.98
N GLN A 164 25.81 -18.81 -9.07
CA GLN A 164 26.83 -19.21 -10.04
C GLN A 164 26.34 -19.17 -11.49
N GLN A 165 25.05 -18.98 -11.75
CA GLN A 165 24.52 -18.82 -13.12
C GLN A 165 24.67 -17.38 -13.63
N ALA A 166 25.08 -16.43 -12.78
CA ALA A 166 25.35 -15.08 -13.21
C ALA A 166 26.54 -15.02 -14.18
N ASN A 167 26.51 -14.09 -15.13
CA ASN A 167 27.62 -13.83 -16.03
C ASN A 167 28.68 -12.92 -15.40
N GLU A 168 29.96 -13.23 -15.62
CA GLU A 168 31.15 -12.58 -15.04
C GLU A 168 31.22 -11.05 -15.19
N THR A 169 30.56 -10.47 -16.18
CA THR A 169 30.63 -9.03 -16.50
C THR A 169 29.25 -8.42 -16.74
N ALA A 170 28.19 -9.10 -16.30
CA ALA A 170 26.84 -8.60 -16.49
C ALA A 170 26.45 -7.55 -15.45
N THR A 171 25.61 -6.62 -15.91
CA THR A 171 24.88 -5.69 -15.07
C THR A 171 23.42 -6.14 -15.04
N TYR A 172 22.89 -6.38 -13.85
CA TYR A 172 21.48 -6.71 -13.65
C TYR A 172 20.71 -5.47 -13.22
N HIS A 173 19.49 -5.33 -13.70
CA HIS A 173 18.61 -4.25 -13.29
C HIS A 173 17.17 -4.76 -13.17
N PHE A 174 16.46 -4.31 -12.15
CA PHE A 174 15.04 -4.59 -11.98
C PHE A 174 14.38 -3.50 -11.15
N ASP A 175 13.07 -3.35 -11.31
CA ASP A 175 12.31 -2.38 -10.53
C ASP A 175 11.50 -3.08 -9.45
N LEU A 176 11.57 -2.58 -8.22
CA LEU A 176 10.74 -2.99 -7.09
C LEU A 176 9.55 -2.04 -6.91
N GLU A 177 8.37 -2.63 -6.74
CA GLU A 177 7.14 -1.93 -6.41
C GLU A 177 6.45 -2.61 -5.22
N LEU A 178 6.14 -1.82 -4.17
CA LEU A 178 5.32 -2.23 -3.04
C LEU A 178 3.96 -1.56 -3.14
N THR A 179 2.88 -2.35 -3.12
CA THR A 179 1.51 -1.85 -3.12
C THR A 179 0.97 -1.84 -1.69
N PHE A 180 0.45 -0.69 -1.26
CA PHE A 180 -0.18 -0.50 0.04
C PHE A 180 -1.67 -0.24 -0.13
N ALA A 181 -2.47 -0.75 0.80
CA ALA A 181 -3.90 -0.49 0.87
C ALA A 181 -4.29 -0.05 2.29
N GLN A 182 -5.52 0.43 2.45
CA GLN A 182 -6.05 0.78 3.76
C GLN A 182 -5.97 -0.44 4.70
N TRP A 183 -5.54 -0.24 5.94
CA TRP A 183 -5.19 -1.33 6.87
C TRP A 183 -6.28 -2.38 7.08
N ASN A 184 -7.56 -1.99 6.98
CA ASN A 184 -8.72 -2.86 7.16
C ASN A 184 -9.21 -3.53 5.85
N GLU A 185 -8.59 -3.23 4.71
CA GLU A 185 -8.87 -3.88 3.42
C GLU A 185 -7.83 -4.97 3.09
N VAL A 186 -6.73 -5.01 3.84
CA VAL A 186 -5.72 -6.07 3.73
C VAL A 186 -6.13 -7.25 4.61
N PRO A 187 -6.25 -8.48 4.06
CA PRO A 187 -6.64 -9.68 4.81
C PRO A 187 -5.73 -10.03 6.00
#